data_AF-A0A1J7CB90-F1
#
_entry.id   AF-A0A1J7CB90-F1
#
_cell.length_a   1.000
_cell.length_b   1.000
_cell.length_c   1.000
_cell.angle_alpha   90.00
_cell.angle_beta   90.00
_cell.angle_gamma   90.00
#
_symmetry.space_group_name_H-M   'P 1'
#
loop_
_entity.id
_entity.type
_entity.pdbx_description
1 polymer ?
#
loop_
_entity_poly.entity_id
_entity_poly.type
_entity_poly.pdbx_seq_one_letter_code
_entity_poly.pdbx_strand_id
1 'polypeptide(L)'
;MVTMLRAPFSRQAWGAHAWAWSGLPVAIAMFAWSLVLVCVGAPLISTALGIPVLALLLTTARGLGAMERGRAAALLGPRAAVEAPEPLPDRSGGVWLRMWRRLGDPAGWKAVLYAVVSFPWSIVTFVMSATLLATGWALFTYPAWAWVYPRYTSDPGMQFYGFWTDHPENFYLTGVWVWATAAAGLVLVLVTPWVMRGLTAVDAALVRGLLGRRRG
;
A
#
# COMPACT_ATOMS: atom_id res chain seq x y z
N MET A 1 0.85 19.66 25.02
CA MET A 1 -0.34 20.06 24.23
C MET A 1 0.00 20.51 22.80
N VAL A 2 1.12 21.20 22.56
CA VAL A 2 1.55 21.69 21.22
C VAL A 2 1.91 20.56 20.22
N THR A 3 2.19 19.35 20.71
CA THR A 3 2.59 18.20 19.87
C THR A 3 1.45 17.58 19.05
N MET A 4 0.19 17.70 19.49
CA MET A 4 -0.96 17.14 18.76
C MET A 4 -1.34 17.95 17.51
N LEU A 5 -1.11 19.26 17.51
CA LEU A 5 -1.42 20.15 16.37
C LEU A 5 -0.38 20.08 15.24
N ARG A 6 0.84 19.61 15.52
CA ARG A 6 1.88 19.36 14.49
C ARG A 6 1.83 17.94 13.90
N ALA A 7 1.00 17.05 14.45
CA ALA A 7 0.85 15.69 13.96
C ALA A 7 0.42 15.60 12.48
N PRO A 8 -0.57 16.39 11.98
CA PRO A 8 -1.01 16.29 10.58
C PRO A 8 -0.02 16.88 9.57
N PHE A 9 0.84 17.83 9.97
CA PHE A 9 1.89 18.43 9.12
C PHE A 9 3.28 17.83 9.33
N SER A 10 3.39 16.79 10.15
CA SER A 10 4.67 16.13 10.37
C SER A 10 5.11 15.38 9.11
N ARG A 11 6.41 15.40 8.81
CA ARG A 11 7.06 14.67 7.69
C ARG A 11 6.66 13.17 7.66
N GLN A 12 6.27 12.64 8.81
CA GLN A 12 5.85 11.26 9.02
C GLN A 12 4.42 10.96 8.53
N ALA A 13 3.49 11.92 8.58
CA ALA A 13 2.13 11.77 8.02
C ALA A 13 2.19 11.74 6.48
N TRP A 14 2.97 12.63 5.88
CA TRP A 14 3.24 12.64 4.44
C TRP A 14 4.00 11.39 3.97
N GLY A 15 4.91 10.86 4.80
CA GLY A 15 5.61 9.61 4.53
C GLY A 15 4.68 8.41 4.39
N ALA A 16 3.62 8.33 5.19
CA ALA A 16 2.63 7.25 5.12
C ALA A 16 1.75 7.33 3.85
N HIS A 17 1.34 8.53 3.43
CA HIS A 17 0.62 8.71 2.18
C HIS A 17 1.51 8.45 0.95
N ALA A 18 2.75 8.94 0.97
CA ALA A 18 3.73 8.65 -0.07
C ALA A 18 4.01 7.14 -0.17
N TRP A 19 4.09 6.44 0.96
CA TRP A 19 4.19 4.98 1.00
C TRP A 19 2.97 4.30 0.37
N ALA A 20 1.75 4.70 0.73
CA ALA A 20 0.54 4.11 0.16
C ALA A 20 0.43 4.31 -1.35
N TRP A 21 0.77 5.51 -1.84
CA TRP A 21 0.67 5.85 -3.26
C TRP A 21 1.78 5.25 -4.11
N SER A 22 3.01 5.19 -3.59
CA SER A 22 4.12 4.50 -4.26
C SER A 22 4.10 2.97 -4.07
N GLY A 23 3.35 2.48 -3.08
CA GLY A 23 3.19 1.06 -2.77
C GLY A 23 2.46 0.31 -3.87
N LEU A 24 1.35 0.86 -4.35
CA LEU A 24 0.55 0.26 -5.43
C LEU A 24 1.35 -0.03 -6.72
N PRO A 25 2.00 0.97 -7.38
CA PRO A 25 2.71 0.71 -8.64
C PRO A 25 3.87 -0.27 -8.48
N VAL A 26 4.56 -0.22 -7.33
CA VAL A 26 5.68 -1.15 -7.09
C VAL A 26 5.18 -2.55 -6.78
N ALA A 27 4.11 -2.71 -6.00
CA ALA A 27 3.50 -4.01 -5.75
C ALA A 27 2.94 -4.63 -7.05
N ILE A 28 2.33 -3.83 -7.93
CA ILE A 28 1.93 -4.26 -9.28
C ILE A 28 3.14 -4.76 -10.06
N ALA A 29 4.22 -3.99 -10.12
CA ALA A 29 5.42 -4.35 -10.86
C ALA A 29 6.06 -5.65 -10.32
N MET A 30 6.21 -5.77 -8.99
CA MET A 30 6.75 -6.97 -8.34
C MET A 30 5.88 -8.20 -8.59
N PHE A 31 4.55 -8.06 -8.50
CA PHE A 31 3.61 -9.14 -8.73
C PHE A 31 3.62 -9.58 -10.20
N ALA A 32 3.48 -8.64 -11.14
CA ALA A 32 3.48 -8.94 -12.57
C ALA A 32 4.78 -9.62 -12.99
N TRP A 33 5.93 -9.10 -12.55
CA TRP A 33 7.23 -9.69 -12.83
C TRP A 33 7.37 -11.13 -12.27
N SER A 34 6.97 -11.32 -11.01
CA SER A 34 7.03 -12.63 -10.36
C SER A 34 6.08 -13.63 -11.05
N LEU A 35 4.86 -13.19 -11.37
CA LEU A 35 3.85 -13.99 -12.03
C LEU A 35 4.31 -14.43 -13.43
N VAL A 36 4.85 -13.51 -14.24
CA VAL A 36 5.38 -13.82 -15.57
C VAL A 36 6.48 -14.86 -15.47
N LEU A 37 7.47 -14.68 -14.60
CA LEU A 37 8.59 -15.61 -14.50
C LEU A 37 8.19 -16.96 -13.90
N VAL A 38 7.19 -17.03 -13.01
CA VAL A 38 6.62 -18.30 -12.54
C VAL A 38 5.86 -19.01 -13.66
N CYS A 39 4.97 -18.30 -14.36
CA CYS A 39 4.15 -18.87 -15.44
C CYS A 39 4.98 -19.29 -16.65
N VAL A 40 6.09 -18.60 -16.94
CA VAL A 40 7.03 -18.97 -18.01
C VAL A 40 8.00 -20.05 -17.53
N GLY A 41 8.55 -19.92 -16.33
CA GLY A 41 9.57 -20.82 -15.79
C GLY A 41 9.05 -22.21 -15.42
N ALA A 42 7.83 -22.31 -14.89
CA ALA A 42 7.28 -23.60 -14.45
C ALA A 42 7.05 -24.58 -15.62
N PRO A 43 6.45 -24.19 -16.77
CA PRO A 43 6.35 -25.09 -17.93
C PRO A 43 7.72 -25.40 -18.55
N LEU A 44 8.61 -24.40 -18.62
CA LEU A 44 9.95 -24.55 -19.19
C LEU A 44 10.86 -25.46 -18.35
N ILE A 45 10.48 -25.81 -17.12
CA ILE A 45 11.30 -26.71 -16.30
C ILE A 45 11.47 -28.09 -16.97
N SER A 46 10.49 -28.48 -17.77
CA SER A 46 10.52 -29.69 -18.60
C SER A 46 11.59 -29.63 -19.70
N THR A 47 11.94 -28.44 -20.19
CA THR A 47 12.85 -28.25 -21.34
C THR A 47 14.28 -27.92 -20.93
N ALA A 48 14.65 -28.12 -19.66
CA ALA A 48 15.89 -27.63 -19.02
C ALA A 48 16.03 -26.09 -18.99
N LEU A 49 15.36 -25.36 -19.89
CA LEU A 49 15.36 -23.90 -19.97
C LEU A 49 14.59 -23.24 -18.81
N GLY A 50 13.79 -23.99 -18.05
CA GLY A 50 13.10 -23.46 -16.87
C GLY A 50 14.05 -23.15 -15.71
N ILE A 51 15.19 -23.83 -15.62
CA ILE A 51 16.19 -23.60 -14.58
C ILE A 51 16.75 -22.17 -14.65
N PRO A 52 17.21 -21.64 -15.80
CA PRO A 52 17.66 -20.25 -15.88
C PRO A 52 16.52 -19.25 -15.66
N VAL A 53 15.30 -19.52 -16.12
CA VAL A 53 14.15 -18.62 -15.89
C VAL A 53 13.78 -18.54 -14.41
N LEU A 54 13.75 -19.67 -13.69
CA LEU A 54 13.47 -19.70 -12.25
C LEU A 54 14.64 -19.15 -11.43
N ALA A 55 15.88 -19.36 -11.87
CA ALA A 55 17.03 -18.71 -11.26
C ALA A 55 16.94 -17.18 -11.40
N LEU A 56 16.48 -16.67 -12.55
CA LEU A 56 16.22 -15.25 -12.77
C LEU A 56 15.08 -14.73 -11.87
N LEU A 57 14.00 -15.49 -11.70
CA LEU A 57 12.92 -15.17 -10.76
C LEU A 57 13.47 -14.95 -9.34
N LEU A 58 14.26 -15.90 -8.84
CA LEU A 58 14.72 -15.86 -7.45
C LEU A 58 15.80 -14.80 -7.23
N THR A 59 16.64 -14.51 -8.22
CA THR A 59 17.62 -13.41 -8.13
C THR A 59 16.93 -12.05 -8.15
N THR A 60 15.99 -11.84 -9.07
CA THR A 60 15.24 -10.58 -9.17
C THR A 60 14.32 -10.39 -7.96
N ALA A 61 13.67 -11.43 -7.46
CA ALA A 61 12.85 -11.38 -6.25
C ALA A 61 13.69 -10.96 -5.02
N ARG A 62 14.92 -11.46 -4.86
CA ARG A 62 15.82 -11.00 -3.77
C ARG A 62 16.24 -9.54 -3.95
N GLY A 63 16.48 -9.10 -5.18
CA GLY A 63 16.77 -7.69 -5.49
C GLY A 63 15.60 -6.76 -5.14
N LEU A 64 14.39 -7.13 -5.56
CA LEU A 64 13.16 -6.40 -5.25
C LEU A 64 12.88 -6.38 -3.74
N GLY A 65 13.09 -7.50 -3.04
CA GLY A 65 13.00 -7.56 -1.58
C GLY A 65 14.06 -6.73 -0.86
N ALA A 66 15.22 -6.45 -1.48
CA ALA A 66 16.19 -5.50 -0.94
C ALA A 66 15.78 -4.04 -1.18
N MET A 67 15.24 -3.75 -2.36
CA MET A 67 14.69 -2.43 -2.70
C MET A 67 13.55 -2.04 -1.74
N GLU A 68 12.61 -2.95 -1.48
CA GLU A 68 11.48 -2.71 -0.56
C GLU A 68 11.94 -2.48 0.88
N ARG A 69 12.99 -3.17 1.34
CA ARG A 69 13.59 -2.91 2.67
C ARG A 69 14.23 -1.52 2.75
N GLY A 70 14.92 -1.09 1.68
CA GLY A 70 15.46 0.26 1.59
C GLY A 70 14.35 1.32 1.58
N ARG A 71 13.27 1.06 0.84
CA ARG A 71 12.11 1.96 0.77
C ARG A 71 11.40 2.05 2.12
N ALA A 72 11.22 0.92 2.81
CA ALA A 72 10.62 0.87 4.15
C ALA A 72 11.49 1.63 5.16
N ALA A 73 12.81 1.47 5.11
CA ALA A 73 13.74 2.22 5.97
C ALA A 73 13.69 3.73 5.69
N ALA A 74 13.57 4.14 4.43
CA ALA A 74 13.52 5.55 4.03
C ALA A 74 12.20 6.24 4.39
N LEU A 75 11.06 5.56 4.20
CA LEU A 75 9.73 6.18 4.32
C LEU A 75 9.04 5.92 5.67
N LEU A 76 9.25 4.75 6.28
CA LEU A 76 8.64 4.38 7.56
C LEU A 76 9.61 4.55 8.75
N GLY A 77 10.88 4.83 8.47
CA GLY A 77 11.91 5.14 9.44
C GLY A 77 12.56 3.91 10.11
N PRO A 78 13.38 4.12 11.15
CA PRO A 78 14.27 3.10 11.72
C PRO A 78 13.56 1.85 12.24
N ARG A 79 12.27 1.94 12.60
CA ARG A 79 11.47 0.80 13.10
C ARG A 79 11.10 -0.20 12.01
N ALA A 80 11.17 0.19 10.73
CA ALA A 80 10.92 -0.66 9.58
C ALA A 80 12.21 -1.15 8.89
N ALA A 81 13.39 -0.76 9.40
CA ALA A 81 14.66 -1.26 8.89
C ALA A 81 14.80 -2.75 9.23
N VAL A 82 14.84 -3.60 8.20
CA VAL A 82 14.99 -5.05 8.34
C VAL A 82 16.36 -5.49 7.81
N GLU A 83 17.08 -6.19 8.67
CA GLU A 83 18.40 -6.77 8.38
C GLU A 83 18.32 -7.77 7.22
N ALA A 84 19.35 -7.79 6.36
CA ALA A 84 19.31 -8.60 5.14
C ALA A 84 19.35 -10.11 5.42
N PRO A 85 18.59 -10.91 4.63
CA PRO A 85 18.79 -12.35 4.62
C PRO A 85 20.24 -12.69 4.29
N GLU A 86 20.71 -13.82 4.84
CA GLU A 86 22.08 -14.30 4.69
C GLU A 86 22.50 -14.31 3.20
N PRO A 87 23.67 -13.74 2.86
CA PRO A 87 24.18 -13.81 1.50
C PRO A 87 24.30 -15.28 1.10
N LEU A 88 23.91 -15.62 -0.15
CA LEU A 88 24.14 -16.99 -0.60
C LEU A 88 25.65 -17.25 -0.54
N PRO A 89 26.09 -18.38 0.04
CA PRO A 89 27.49 -18.75 0.05
C PRO A 89 28.03 -18.75 -1.38
N ASP A 90 29.05 -17.93 -1.65
CA ASP A 90 29.75 -17.94 -2.93
C ASP A 90 30.63 -19.20 -2.95
N ARG A 91 30.06 -20.30 -3.43
CA ARG A 91 30.75 -21.60 -3.51
C ARG A 91 31.10 -21.89 -4.97
N SER A 92 32.38 -22.16 -5.20
CA SER A 92 32.96 -22.53 -6.49
C SER A 92 32.18 -23.68 -7.16
N GLY A 93 31.81 -23.47 -8.42
CA GLY A 93 31.10 -24.45 -9.25
C GLY A 93 30.60 -23.82 -10.56
N GLY A 94 30.32 -24.65 -11.58
CA GLY A 94 29.86 -24.19 -12.91
C GLY A 94 28.55 -23.40 -12.87
N VAL A 95 28.31 -22.55 -13.89
CA VAL A 95 27.13 -21.66 -14.00
C VAL A 95 25.81 -22.42 -13.77
N TRP A 96 25.70 -23.62 -14.35
CA TRP A 96 24.53 -24.49 -14.22
C TRP A 96 24.26 -24.94 -12.78
N LEU A 97 25.30 -25.39 -12.08
CA LEU A 97 25.20 -25.82 -10.68
C LEU A 97 24.80 -24.67 -9.75
N ARG A 98 25.26 -23.44 -10.06
CA ARG A 98 24.84 -22.24 -9.34
C ARG A 98 23.36 -21.95 -9.58
N MET A 99 22.86 -22.02 -10.81
CA MET A 99 21.44 -21.82 -11.13
C MET A 99 20.56 -22.87 -10.44
N TRP A 100 20.93 -24.15 -10.50
CA TRP A 100 20.18 -25.22 -9.83
C TRP A 100 20.08 -25.01 -8.31
N ARG A 101 21.18 -24.60 -7.66
CA ARG A 101 21.19 -24.28 -6.23
C ARG A 101 20.27 -23.10 -5.87
N ARG A 102 20.06 -22.15 -6.79
CA ARG A 102 19.15 -21.02 -6.57
C ARG A 102 17.71 -21.49 -6.44
N LEU A 103 17.28 -22.53 -7.15
CA LEU A 103 15.90 -23.05 -7.04
C LEU A 103 15.56 -23.51 -5.61
N GLY A 104 16.56 -24.01 -4.86
CA GLY A 104 16.41 -24.43 -3.47
C GLY A 104 16.48 -23.28 -2.45
N ASP A 105 16.55 -22.02 -2.88
CA ASP A 105 16.73 -20.87 -2.00
C ASP A 105 15.41 -20.43 -1.34
N PRO A 106 15.21 -20.72 -0.04
CA PRO A 106 13.96 -20.39 0.63
C PRO A 106 13.74 -18.87 0.75
N ALA A 107 14.81 -18.06 0.75
CA ALA A 107 14.67 -16.60 0.84
C ALA A 107 14.16 -15.98 -0.48
N GLY A 108 14.56 -16.54 -1.63
CA GLY A 108 14.01 -16.13 -2.93
C GLY A 108 12.52 -16.43 -3.03
N TRP A 109 12.08 -17.62 -2.59
CA TRP A 109 10.67 -18.00 -2.60
C TRP A 109 9.82 -17.17 -1.63
N LYS A 110 10.35 -16.81 -0.46
CA LYS A 110 9.69 -15.85 0.44
C LYS A 110 9.52 -14.47 -0.19
N ALA A 111 10.50 -14.01 -0.97
CA ALA A 111 10.39 -12.75 -1.69
C ALA A 111 9.32 -12.80 -2.81
N VAL A 112 9.17 -13.94 -3.49
CA VAL A 112 8.06 -14.18 -4.43
C VAL A 112 6.72 -14.16 -3.70
N LEU A 113 6.60 -14.86 -2.57
CA LEU A 113 5.39 -14.85 -1.74
C LEU A 113 5.05 -13.43 -1.25
N TYR A 114 6.06 -12.66 -0.86
CA TYR A 114 5.89 -11.26 -0.52
C TYR A 114 5.32 -10.46 -1.69
N ALA A 115 5.83 -10.62 -2.91
CA ALA A 115 5.29 -9.93 -4.08
C ALA A 115 3.81 -10.25 -4.33
N VAL A 116 3.41 -11.51 -4.13
CA VAL A 116 2.01 -11.96 -4.29
C VAL A 116 1.10 -11.39 -3.20
N VAL A 117 1.52 -11.40 -1.94
CA VAL A 117 0.71 -10.92 -0.80
C VAL A 117 0.71 -9.39 -0.72
N SER A 118 1.81 -8.74 -1.08
CA SER A 118 1.96 -7.28 -1.08
C SER A 118 1.02 -6.61 -2.09
N PHE A 119 0.67 -7.27 -3.18
CA PHE A 119 -0.23 -6.72 -4.21
C PHE A 119 -1.65 -6.44 -3.70
N PRO A 120 -2.43 -7.43 -3.22
CA PRO A 120 -3.77 -7.17 -2.69
C PRO A 120 -3.73 -6.22 -1.48
N TRP A 121 -2.69 -6.32 -0.65
CA TRP A 121 -2.56 -5.44 0.50
C TRP A 121 -2.28 -3.97 0.11
N SER A 122 -1.47 -3.75 -0.93
CA SER A 122 -1.21 -2.40 -1.45
C SER A 122 -2.46 -1.79 -2.07
N ILE A 123 -3.33 -2.58 -2.70
CA ILE A 123 -4.62 -2.12 -3.19
C ILE A 123 -5.48 -1.63 -2.03
N VAL A 124 -5.63 -2.43 -0.97
CA VAL A 124 -6.42 -2.05 0.22
C VAL A 124 -5.88 -0.76 0.82
N THR A 125 -4.57 -0.67 0.99
CA THR A 125 -3.92 0.51 1.59
C THR A 125 -4.10 1.76 0.72
N PHE A 126 -3.96 1.63 -0.60
CA PHE A 126 -4.18 2.71 -1.55
C PHE A 126 -5.63 3.19 -1.56
N VAL A 127 -6.59 2.28 -1.69
CA VAL A 127 -8.03 2.60 -1.73
C VAL A 127 -8.45 3.26 -0.42
N MET A 128 -8.09 2.69 0.73
CA MET A 128 -8.40 3.29 2.04
C MET A 128 -7.78 4.68 2.19
N SER A 129 -6.52 4.86 1.78
CA SER A 129 -5.88 6.17 1.81
C SER A 129 -6.59 7.18 0.92
N ALA A 130 -6.93 6.80 -0.31
CA ALA A 130 -7.52 7.68 -1.29
C ALA A 130 -8.95 8.06 -0.87
N THR A 131 -9.76 7.09 -0.45
CA THR A 131 -11.13 7.32 0.03
C THR A 131 -11.16 8.20 1.27
N LEU A 132 -10.36 7.90 2.31
CA LEU A 132 -10.35 8.72 3.53
C LEU A 132 -9.91 10.15 3.26
N LEU A 133 -8.91 10.36 2.40
CA LEU A 133 -8.44 11.69 2.04
C LEU A 133 -9.47 12.43 1.18
N ALA A 134 -9.98 11.80 0.12
CA ALA A 134 -10.96 12.41 -0.78
C ALA A 134 -12.27 12.75 -0.05
N THR A 135 -12.84 11.80 0.68
CA THR A 135 -14.06 11.99 1.46
C THR A 135 -13.84 13.01 2.58
N GLY A 136 -12.73 12.92 3.32
CA GLY A 136 -12.43 13.86 4.41
C GLY A 136 -12.31 15.30 3.94
N TRP A 137 -11.58 15.53 2.84
CA TRP A 137 -11.46 16.87 2.25
C TRP A 137 -12.76 17.34 1.59
N ALA A 138 -13.49 16.47 0.89
CA ALA A 138 -14.77 16.83 0.28
C ALA A 138 -15.77 17.31 1.33
N LEU A 139 -15.92 16.58 2.45
CA LEU A 139 -16.78 17.00 3.55
C LEU A 139 -16.26 18.25 4.27
N PHE A 140 -14.95 18.33 4.52
CA PHE A 140 -14.36 19.50 5.20
C PHE A 140 -14.54 20.79 4.41
N THR A 141 -14.38 20.73 3.08
CA THR A 141 -14.55 21.86 2.18
C THR A 141 -16.00 22.15 1.83
N TYR A 142 -16.96 21.31 2.27
CA TYR A 142 -18.38 21.47 1.99
C TYR A 142 -18.93 22.89 2.18
N PRO A 143 -18.63 23.61 3.29
CA PRO A 143 -19.13 24.97 3.48
C PRO A 143 -18.68 25.95 2.38
N ALA A 144 -17.52 25.72 1.76
CA ALA A 144 -16.99 26.58 0.72
C ALA A 144 -17.71 26.44 -0.63
N TRP A 145 -18.37 25.30 -0.88
CA TRP A 145 -19.06 25.01 -2.14
C TRP A 145 -20.54 24.66 -1.97
N ALA A 146 -21.07 24.68 -0.75
CA ALA A 146 -22.48 24.43 -0.47
C ALA A 146 -23.44 25.36 -1.23
N TRP A 147 -22.98 26.58 -1.58
CA TRP A 147 -23.75 27.55 -2.37
C TRP A 147 -24.00 27.12 -3.82
N VAL A 148 -23.23 26.14 -4.34
CA VAL A 148 -23.38 25.65 -5.73
C VAL A 148 -24.72 24.93 -5.91
N TYR A 149 -25.19 24.19 -4.90
CA TYR A 149 -26.45 23.45 -4.95
C TYR A 149 -27.67 24.35 -5.25
N PRO A 150 -28.00 25.35 -4.43
CA PRO A 150 -29.14 26.22 -4.70
C PRO A 150 -28.94 27.10 -5.95
N ARG A 151 -27.70 27.24 -6.46
CA ARG A 151 -27.41 28.08 -7.63
C ARG A 151 -27.60 27.35 -8.97
N TYR A 152 -27.32 26.06 -9.01
CA TYR A 152 -27.26 25.26 -10.25
C TYR A 152 -28.12 23.99 -10.23
N THR A 153 -28.70 23.63 -9.09
CA THR A 153 -29.54 22.44 -8.91
C THR A 153 -30.86 22.85 -8.25
N SER A 154 -31.90 22.04 -8.40
CA SER A 154 -33.16 22.19 -7.66
C SER A 154 -33.03 21.84 -6.18
N ASP A 155 -31.94 21.19 -5.77
CA ASP A 155 -31.70 20.76 -4.41
C ASP A 155 -31.14 21.90 -3.52
N PRO A 156 -31.61 22.01 -2.27
CA PRO A 156 -31.15 23.05 -1.34
C PRO A 156 -29.75 22.79 -0.77
N GLY A 157 -29.18 21.60 -0.98
CA GLY A 157 -27.86 21.18 -0.49
C GLY A 157 -27.53 19.74 -0.88
N MET A 158 -26.42 19.20 -0.39
CA MET A 158 -26.06 17.81 -0.64
C MET A 158 -27.05 16.85 0.02
N GLN A 159 -27.63 15.95 -0.76
CA GLN A 159 -28.52 14.91 -0.29
C GLN A 159 -27.72 13.82 0.43
N PHE A 160 -28.01 13.61 1.71
CA PHE A 160 -27.37 12.56 2.52
C PHE A 160 -28.17 11.26 2.49
N TYR A 161 -29.50 11.36 2.43
CA TYR A 161 -30.41 10.22 2.39
C TYR A 161 -31.61 10.52 1.50
N GLY A 162 -31.98 9.56 0.65
CA GLY A 162 -33.15 9.61 -0.23
C GLY A 162 -32.90 8.96 -1.59
N PHE A 163 -33.93 8.35 -2.17
CA PHE A 163 -33.84 7.58 -3.42
C PHE A 163 -34.44 8.32 -4.64
N TRP A 164 -35.33 9.29 -4.45
CA TRP A 164 -35.91 10.09 -5.54
C TRP A 164 -35.92 11.58 -5.22
N THR A 165 -35.90 12.40 -6.27
CA THR A 165 -35.98 13.87 -6.20
C THR A 165 -37.31 14.32 -5.59
N ASP A 166 -37.27 15.29 -4.67
CA ASP A 166 -38.45 15.90 -4.02
C ASP A 166 -39.37 14.98 -3.20
N HIS A 167 -38.82 13.94 -2.55
CA HIS A 167 -39.55 13.22 -1.50
C HIS A 167 -39.38 13.86 -0.12
N PRO A 168 -40.44 13.89 0.71
CA PRO A 168 -40.42 14.50 2.05
C PRO A 168 -39.49 13.79 3.03
N GLU A 169 -39.04 12.58 2.71
CA GLU A 169 -38.07 11.79 3.48
C GLU A 169 -36.60 12.07 3.10
N ASN A 170 -36.36 12.96 2.13
CA ASN A 170 -35.01 13.34 1.72
C ASN A 170 -34.36 14.24 2.77
N PHE A 171 -33.19 13.83 3.26
CA PHE A 171 -32.40 14.60 4.21
C PHE A 171 -31.29 15.37 3.50
N TYR A 172 -31.40 16.70 3.49
CA TYR A 172 -30.45 17.60 2.87
C TYR A 172 -29.54 18.25 3.92
N LEU A 173 -28.25 18.33 3.60
CA LEU A 173 -27.22 18.90 4.46
C LEU A 173 -27.22 20.44 4.36
N THR A 174 -28.15 21.10 5.04
CA THR A 174 -28.33 22.57 5.02
C THR A 174 -28.24 23.22 6.41
N GLY A 175 -28.01 24.53 6.46
CA GLY A 175 -27.93 25.29 7.71
C GLY A 175 -26.84 24.78 8.66
N VAL A 176 -27.22 24.39 9.88
CA VAL A 176 -26.28 23.85 10.90
C VAL A 176 -25.59 22.55 10.45
N TRP A 177 -26.23 21.76 9.58
CA TRP A 177 -25.69 20.50 9.08
C TRP A 177 -24.50 20.68 8.14
N VAL A 178 -24.35 21.85 7.51
CA VAL A 178 -23.18 22.22 6.69
C VAL A 178 -21.91 22.28 7.57
N TRP A 179 -22.04 22.83 8.76
CA TRP A 179 -20.93 22.90 9.71
C TRP A 179 -20.69 21.55 10.39
N ALA A 180 -21.76 20.77 10.63
CA ALA A 180 -21.64 19.41 11.16
C ALA A 180 -20.90 18.47 10.19
N THR A 181 -21.16 18.55 8.87
CA THR A 181 -20.41 17.78 7.87
C THR A 181 -18.98 18.23 7.73
N ALA A 182 -18.72 19.54 7.81
CA ALA A 182 -17.36 20.05 7.84
C ALA A 182 -16.57 19.53 9.05
N ALA A 183 -17.20 19.52 10.23
CA ALA A 183 -16.62 18.95 11.44
C ALA A 183 -16.40 17.43 11.31
N ALA A 184 -17.36 16.70 10.74
CA ALA A 184 -17.21 15.26 10.47
C ALA A 184 -16.07 14.97 9.48
N GLY A 185 -15.94 15.76 8.42
CA GLY A 185 -14.82 15.69 7.47
C GLY A 185 -13.48 15.97 8.15
N LEU A 186 -13.42 16.96 9.03
CA LEU A 186 -12.23 17.26 9.83
C LEU A 186 -11.86 16.08 10.74
N VAL A 187 -12.85 15.49 11.43
CA VAL A 187 -12.63 14.29 12.26
C VAL A 187 -12.10 13.14 11.40
N LEU A 188 -12.67 12.92 10.21
CA LEU A 188 -12.20 11.88 9.28
C LEU A 188 -10.74 12.10 8.90
N VAL A 189 -10.35 13.33 8.53
CA VAL A 189 -8.97 13.71 8.19
C VAL A 189 -8.02 13.46 9.38
N LEU A 190 -8.46 13.77 10.60
CA LEU A 190 -7.66 13.55 11.81
C LEU A 190 -7.51 12.06 12.18
N VAL A 191 -8.49 11.22 11.83
CA VAL A 191 -8.46 9.78 12.04
C VAL A 191 -7.58 9.08 10.99
N THR A 192 -7.51 9.59 9.76
CA THR A 192 -6.66 9.05 8.68
C THR A 192 -5.23 8.65 9.10
N PRO A 193 -4.42 9.49 9.77
CA PRO A 193 -3.07 9.10 10.20
C PRO A 193 -3.02 7.96 11.22
N TRP A 194 -4.11 7.69 11.96
CA TRP A 194 -4.20 6.54 12.85
C TRP A 194 -4.47 5.26 12.06
N VAL A 195 -5.40 5.31 11.11
CA VAL A 195 -5.70 4.20 10.20
C VAL A 195 -4.44 3.82 9.40
N MET A 196 -3.75 4.82 8.85
CA MET A 196 -2.53 4.62 8.07
C MET A 196 -1.38 4.03 8.89
N ARG A 197 -1.29 4.37 10.18
CA ARG A 197 -0.34 3.70 11.10
C ARG A 197 -0.67 2.22 11.30
N GLY A 198 -1.95 1.86 11.38
CA GLY A 198 -2.38 0.47 11.42
C GLY A 198 -2.00 -0.29 10.14
N LEU A 199 -2.31 0.29 8.97
CA LEU A 199 -2.04 -0.32 7.66
C LEU A 199 -0.53 -0.53 7.42
N THR A 200 0.27 0.51 7.69
CA THR A 200 1.73 0.45 7.55
C THR A 200 2.41 -0.46 8.58
N ALA A 201 1.77 -0.71 9.73
CA ALA A 201 2.27 -1.72 10.69
C ALA A 201 2.16 -3.14 10.13
N VAL A 202 1.13 -3.43 9.34
CA VAL A 202 0.99 -4.72 8.64
C VAL A 202 2.05 -4.83 7.54
N ASP A 203 2.30 -3.77 6.77
CA ASP A 203 3.42 -3.74 5.81
C ASP A 203 4.75 -4.05 6.49
N ALA A 204 5.01 -3.39 7.61
CA ALA A 204 6.22 -3.63 8.40
C ALA A 204 6.26 -5.06 8.98
N ALA A 205 5.11 -5.69 9.26
CA ALA A 205 5.03 -7.08 9.68
C ALA A 205 5.30 -8.04 8.51
N LEU A 206 4.78 -7.76 7.32
CA LEU A 206 5.04 -8.53 6.10
C LEU A 206 6.52 -8.47 5.72
N VAL A 207 7.12 -7.29 5.73
CA VAL A 207 8.56 -7.12 5.45
C VAL A 207 9.40 -7.85 6.52
N ARG A 208 9.07 -7.73 7.81
CA ARG A 208 9.81 -8.44 8.87
C ARG A 208 9.63 -9.96 8.83
N GLY A 209 8.42 -10.45 8.58
CA GLY A 209 8.09 -11.88 8.61
C GLY A 209 8.54 -12.63 7.36
N LEU A 210 8.40 -12.01 6.19
CA LEU A 210 8.71 -12.65 4.91
C LEU A 210 10.14 -12.32 4.43
N LEU A 211 10.61 -11.09 4.61
CA LEU A 211 11.93 -10.64 4.13
C LEU A 211 12.98 -10.57 5.24
N GLY A 212 12.60 -10.73 6.51
CA GLY A 212 13.52 -10.71 7.66
C GLY A 212 14.09 -12.07 8.02
N ARG A 213 15.26 -12.05 8.68
CA ARG A 213 15.93 -13.25 9.21
C ARG A 213 15.03 -13.92 10.25
N ARG A 214 14.77 -15.22 10.09
CA ARG A 214 14.18 -16.06 11.16
C ARG A 214 15.21 -16.08 12.29
N ARG A 215 14.96 -15.36 13.39
CA ARG A 215 15.73 -15.57 14.63
C ARG A 215 15.28 -16.93 15.16
N GLY A 216 16.11 -17.95 14.91
CA GLY A 216 16.07 -19.20 15.66
C GLY A 216 16.64 -18.98 17.05
#